data_AF-A0A2H0M2S5-F1
#
_entry.id   AF-A0A2H0M2S5-F1
#
_cell.length_a   1.000
_cell.length_b   1.000
_cell.length_c   1.000
_cell.angle_alpha   90.00
_cell.angle_beta   90.00
_cell.angle_gamma   90.00
#
_symmetry.space_group_name_H-M   'P 1'
#
loop_
_entity.id
_entity.type
_entity.pdbx_description
1 polymer ?
#
loop_
_entity_poly.entity_id
_entity_poly.type
_entity_poly.pdbx_seq_one_letter_code
_entity_poly.pdbx_strand_id
1 'polypeptide(L)'
;MVAINKETYWNDGLCRYEDISTFSYPTEIELLKIFPEAREIIPQKIDEWMRVKGKLLSKEVMPVLKKIGGIKDDFSRWFWREAYKSFVNPRFIETVEQLARLKRLQILIADTKHSKNIVDFEQKKEAAKQTPILSLYSFQKLRKLGSRYTALCPFHNEDTASFVIYPDNSFHCFGCQAHGDAIDFVKLLKNYDFKEAVGSLCFGGVA
;
A
#
# COMPACT_ATOMS: atom_id res chain seq x y z
N MET A 1 38.12 -20.42 1.12
CA MET A 1 37.97 -19.24 1.99
C MET A 1 38.77 -18.11 1.37
N VAL A 2 38.14 -17.28 0.53
CA VAL A 2 38.77 -16.05 0.08
C VAL A 2 38.36 -15.00 1.08
N ALA A 3 39.28 -14.63 1.97
CA ALA A 3 39.11 -13.49 2.85
C ALA A 3 39.07 -12.24 1.97
N ILE A 4 37.90 -11.63 1.85
CA ILE A 4 37.78 -10.31 1.24
C ILE A 4 38.37 -9.33 2.27
N ASN A 5 39.61 -8.92 1.99
CA ASN A 5 40.38 -8.01 2.82
C ASN A 5 39.68 -6.64 2.81
N LYS A 6 39.33 -6.11 3.99
CA LYS A 6 38.51 -4.88 4.15
C LYS A 6 39.29 -3.57 3.88
N GLU A 7 40.55 -3.65 3.44
CA GLU A 7 41.46 -2.50 3.41
C GLU A 7 41.68 -1.85 2.03
N THR A 8 41.14 -2.37 0.93
CA THR A 8 41.55 -1.90 -0.42
C THR A 8 40.62 -0.89 -1.10
N TYR A 9 39.64 -0.29 -0.41
CA TYR A 9 38.73 0.71 -1.01
C TYR A 9 38.82 2.13 -0.41
N TRP A 10 39.91 2.47 0.29
CA TRP A 10 40.05 3.76 0.98
C TRP A 10 41.20 4.66 0.48
N ASN A 11 41.72 4.46 -0.74
CA ASN A 11 42.86 5.26 -1.23
C ASN A 11 42.61 6.16 -2.45
N ASP A 12 41.37 6.23 -2.98
CA ASP A 12 41.03 7.19 -4.04
C ASP A 12 40.28 8.42 -3.48
N GLY A 13 40.91 9.09 -2.51
CA GLY A 13 40.83 10.54 -2.26
C GLY A 13 39.51 11.32 -2.36
N LEU A 14 38.31 10.73 -2.18
CA LEU A 14 37.05 11.45 -2.46
C LEU A 14 35.96 11.41 -1.37
N CYS A 15 36.19 10.88 -0.18
CA CYS A 15 35.22 11.00 0.92
C CYS A 15 35.91 11.36 2.24
N ARG A 16 35.64 12.56 2.76
CA ARG A 16 36.05 12.96 4.11
C ARG A 16 35.15 12.27 5.13
N TYR A 17 35.72 11.92 6.29
CA TYR A 17 35.01 11.24 7.39
C TYR A 17 33.78 12.04 7.91
N GLU A 18 33.77 13.35 7.68
CA GLU A 18 32.68 14.27 8.03
C GLU A 18 31.40 14.06 7.18
N ASP A 19 31.51 13.51 5.96
CA ASP A 19 30.39 13.28 5.04
C ASP A 19 29.54 12.03 5.37
N ILE A 20 30.03 11.16 6.27
CA ILE A 20 29.39 9.88 6.59
C ILE A 20 28.18 10.08 7.53
N SER A 21 28.18 11.14 8.33
CA SER A 21 27.13 11.40 9.32
C SER A 21 25.78 11.85 8.73
N THR A 22 25.77 12.29 7.47
CA THR A 22 24.58 12.73 6.72
C THR A 22 24.19 11.78 5.59
N PHE A 23 24.92 10.69 5.40
CA PHE A 23 24.66 9.75 4.32
C PHE A 23 23.45 8.87 4.66
N SER A 24 22.28 9.23 4.13
CA SER A 24 21.09 8.39 4.19
C SER A 24 21.23 7.23 3.22
N TYR A 25 21.26 6.00 3.73
CA TYR A 25 21.20 4.83 2.87
C TYR A 25 19.89 4.81 2.08
N PRO A 26 19.92 4.49 0.78
CA PRO A 26 18.71 4.41 -0.03
C PRO A 26 17.75 3.34 0.52
N THR A 27 16.46 3.66 0.52
CA THR A 27 15.39 2.71 0.86
C THR A 27 15.32 1.57 -0.17
N GLU A 28 14.66 0.46 0.18
CA GLU A 28 14.48 -0.68 -0.74
C GLU A 28 13.82 -0.27 -2.08
N ILE A 29 12.89 0.70 -2.04
CA ILE A 29 12.23 1.24 -3.22
C ILE A 29 13.21 2.07 -4.07
N GLU A 30 14.06 2.87 -3.45
CA GLU A 30 15.07 3.67 -4.15
C GLU A 30 16.15 2.77 -4.77
N LEU A 31 16.60 1.74 -4.06
CA LEU A 31 17.51 0.74 -4.60
C LEU A 31 16.93 0.04 -5.83
N LEU A 32 15.65 -0.32 -5.82
CA LEU A 32 14.98 -0.92 -7.00
C LEU A 32 14.81 0.05 -8.18
N LYS A 33 14.95 1.36 -7.98
CA LYS A 33 15.02 2.36 -9.06
C LYS A 33 16.43 2.48 -9.61
N ILE A 34 17.44 2.43 -8.75
CA ILE A 34 18.86 2.50 -9.12
C ILE A 34 19.30 1.23 -9.88
N PHE A 35 18.79 0.06 -9.47
CA PHE A 35 19.13 -1.25 -10.04
C PHE A 35 17.90 -1.93 -10.67
N PRO A 36 17.45 -1.48 -11.86
CA PRO A 36 16.25 -2.03 -12.51
C PRO A 36 16.37 -3.51 -12.86
N GLU A 37 17.57 -4.01 -13.15
CA GLU A 37 17.88 -5.42 -13.42
C GLU A 37 17.56 -6.35 -12.23
N ALA A 38 17.54 -5.80 -11.01
CA ALA A 38 17.18 -6.56 -9.81
C ALA A 38 15.77 -7.16 -9.91
N ARG A 39 14.88 -6.56 -10.70
CA ARG A 39 13.50 -7.03 -10.92
C ARG A 39 13.44 -8.44 -11.52
N GLU A 40 14.37 -8.75 -12.41
CA GLU A 40 14.45 -10.07 -13.06
C GLU A 40 15.24 -11.07 -12.21
N ILE A 41 16.23 -10.58 -11.46
CA ILE A 41 17.11 -11.39 -10.62
C ILE A 41 16.41 -11.86 -9.33
N ILE A 42 15.58 -11.02 -8.71
CA ILE A 42 14.93 -11.31 -7.42
C ILE A 42 14.09 -12.61 -7.46
N PRO A 43 13.20 -12.84 -8.45
CA PRO A 43 12.45 -14.10 -8.56
C PRO A 43 13.37 -15.31 -8.68
N GLN A 44 14.43 -15.22 -9.50
CA GLN A 44 15.40 -16.32 -9.69
C GLN A 44 16.13 -16.64 -8.38
N LYS A 45 16.50 -15.60 -7.62
CA LYS A 45 17.12 -15.76 -6.31
C LYS A 45 16.17 -16.36 -5.29
N ILE A 46 14.89 -16.02 -5.31
CA ILE A 46 13.90 -16.66 -4.44
C ILE A 46 13.86 -18.16 -4.70
N ASP A 47 13.81 -18.59 -5.97
CA ASP A 47 13.82 -20.02 -6.33
C ASP A 47 15.10 -20.73 -5.91
N GLU A 48 16.27 -20.11 -6.13
CA GLU A 48 17.56 -20.61 -5.68
C GLU A 48 17.56 -20.84 -4.17
N TRP A 49 17.20 -19.82 -3.39
CA TRP A 49 17.22 -19.89 -1.93
C TRP A 49 16.14 -20.82 -1.37
N MET A 50 14.99 -21.00 -2.05
CA MET A 50 14.00 -22.01 -1.67
C MET A 50 14.57 -23.43 -1.77
N ARG A 51 15.37 -23.72 -2.80
CA ARG A 51 16.08 -25.01 -2.93
C ARG A 51 17.10 -25.20 -1.81
N VAL A 52 17.89 -24.16 -1.50
CA VAL A 52 18.86 -24.18 -0.39
C VAL A 52 18.14 -24.45 0.94
N LYS A 53 17.06 -23.73 1.23
CA LYS A 53 16.22 -23.93 2.42
C LYS A 53 15.71 -25.36 2.50
N GLY A 54 15.17 -25.92 1.42
CA GLY A 54 14.66 -27.30 1.39
C GLY A 54 15.73 -28.35 1.69
N LYS A 55 16.95 -28.14 1.16
CA LYS A 55 18.10 -29.01 1.42
C LYS A 55 18.55 -28.94 2.88
N LEU A 56 18.71 -27.74 3.43
CA LEU A 56 19.07 -27.54 4.84
C LEU A 56 17.99 -28.11 5.77
N LEU A 57 16.72 -27.84 5.46
CA LEU A 57 15.58 -28.34 6.22
C LEU A 57 15.60 -29.87 6.31
N SER A 58 15.71 -30.55 5.17
CA SER A 58 15.66 -32.01 5.11
C SER A 58 16.90 -32.69 5.69
N LYS A 59 18.10 -32.17 5.42
CA LYS A 59 19.37 -32.85 5.76
C LYS A 59 19.94 -32.45 7.12
N GLU A 60 19.74 -31.21 7.56
CA GLU A 60 20.40 -30.66 8.74
C GLU A 60 19.39 -30.38 9.86
N VAL A 61 18.20 -29.86 9.53
CA VAL A 61 17.22 -29.38 10.52
C VAL A 61 16.30 -30.49 11.03
N MET A 62 15.59 -31.16 10.12
CA MET A 62 14.59 -32.17 10.47
C MET A 62 15.13 -33.34 11.30
N PRO A 63 16.34 -33.88 11.03
CA PRO A 63 16.90 -34.94 11.87
C PRO A 63 17.12 -34.51 13.33
N VAL A 64 17.56 -33.27 13.55
CA VAL A 64 17.79 -32.73 14.91
C VAL A 64 16.46 -32.47 15.61
N LEU A 65 15.50 -31.83 14.92
CA LEU A 65 14.17 -31.58 15.49
C LEU A 65 13.45 -32.89 15.85
N LYS A 66 13.60 -33.96 15.07
CA LYS A 66 13.08 -35.29 15.40
C LYS A 66 13.71 -35.86 16.68
N LYS A 67 15.03 -35.73 16.85
CA LYS A 67 15.72 -36.15 18.08
C LYS A 67 15.23 -35.36 19.29
N ILE A 68 15.12 -34.04 19.16
CA ILE A 68 14.58 -33.16 20.21
C ILE A 68 13.15 -33.56 20.56
N GLY A 69 12.30 -33.80 19.56
CA GLY A 69 10.90 -34.22 19.75
C GLY A 69 10.75 -35.54 20.48
N GLY A 70 11.74 -36.43 20.43
CA GLY A 70 11.77 -37.69 21.18
C GLY A 70 12.11 -37.55 22.67
N ILE A 71 12.51 -36.36 23.14
CA ILE A 71 12.82 -36.11 24.56
C ILE A 71 11.52 -36.16 25.36
N LYS A 72 11.42 -37.03 26.38
CA LYS A 72 10.21 -37.18 27.19
C LYS A 72 9.97 -36.00 28.14
N ASP A 73 11.03 -35.46 28.71
CA ASP A 73 10.98 -34.31 29.61
C ASP A 73 10.63 -33.02 28.85
N ASP A 74 9.56 -32.35 29.27
CA ASP A 74 9.00 -31.20 28.55
C ASP A 74 9.91 -29.97 28.62
N PHE A 75 10.55 -29.74 29.77
CA PHE A 75 11.49 -28.63 29.94
C PHE A 75 12.70 -28.80 29.01
N SER A 76 13.30 -29.98 29.01
CA SER A 76 14.45 -30.32 28.17
C SER A 76 14.09 -30.28 26.69
N ARG A 77 12.91 -30.78 26.30
CA ARG A 77 12.41 -30.70 24.92
C ARG A 77 12.28 -29.25 24.46
N TRP A 78 11.67 -28.40 25.29
CA TRP A 78 11.55 -26.97 25.02
C TRP A 78 12.91 -26.28 24.95
N PHE A 79 13.78 -26.51 25.94
CA PHE A 79 15.11 -25.90 26.06
C PHE A 79 15.96 -26.21 24.83
N TRP A 80 16.07 -27.49 24.46
CA TRP A 80 16.85 -27.90 23.30
C TRP A 80 16.25 -27.39 21.99
N ARG A 81 14.93 -27.28 21.89
CA ARG A 81 14.27 -26.66 20.71
C ARG A 81 14.68 -25.19 20.57
N GLU A 82 14.72 -24.44 21.66
CA GLU A 82 15.05 -23.02 21.63
C GLU A 82 16.56 -22.79 21.44
N ALA A 83 17.40 -23.52 22.16
CA ALA A 83 18.86 -23.49 21.97
C ALA A 83 19.26 -23.85 20.53
N TYR A 84 18.59 -24.84 19.92
CA TYR A 84 18.85 -25.23 18.54
C TYR A 84 18.54 -24.11 17.54
N LYS A 85 17.44 -23.39 17.74
CA LYS A 85 17.12 -22.20 16.95
C LYS A 85 18.20 -21.13 17.15
N SER A 86 18.45 -20.72 18.38
CA SER A 86 19.25 -19.51 18.64
C SER A 86 20.75 -19.68 18.39
N PHE A 87 21.32 -20.88 18.60
CA PHE A 87 22.78 -21.05 18.64
C PHE A 87 23.33 -22.14 17.72
N VAL A 88 22.52 -23.15 17.38
CA VAL A 88 23.04 -24.35 16.69
C VAL A 88 22.74 -24.32 15.19
N ASN A 89 21.82 -23.48 14.73
CA ASN A 89 21.49 -23.40 13.30
C ASN A 89 21.43 -21.97 12.72
N PRO A 90 22.52 -21.19 12.84
CA PRO A 90 22.58 -19.84 12.29
C PRO A 90 22.41 -19.82 10.76
N ARG A 91 22.92 -20.85 10.07
CA ARG A 91 22.86 -20.95 8.61
C ARG A 91 21.44 -21.09 8.06
N PHE A 92 20.58 -21.88 8.72
CA PHE A 92 19.19 -22.01 8.30
C PHE A 92 18.39 -20.74 8.61
N ILE A 93 18.66 -20.08 9.73
CA ILE A 93 18.03 -18.79 10.06
C ILE A 93 18.39 -17.75 9.00
N GLU A 94 19.67 -17.57 8.71
CA GLU A 94 20.15 -16.65 7.67
C GLU A 94 19.46 -16.93 6.33
N THR A 95 19.34 -18.21 5.95
CA THR A 95 18.62 -18.62 4.74
C THR A 95 17.14 -18.18 4.75
N VAL A 96 16.46 -18.31 5.88
CA VAL A 96 15.04 -17.89 6.02
C VAL A 96 14.91 -16.37 5.99
N GLU A 97 15.83 -15.64 6.61
CA GLU A 97 15.85 -14.17 6.62
C GLU A 97 16.10 -13.60 5.23
N GLN A 98 17.07 -14.16 4.48
CA GLN A 98 17.32 -13.76 3.10
C GLN A 98 16.10 -14.02 2.21
N LEU A 99 15.44 -15.17 2.36
CA LEU A 99 14.20 -15.46 1.66
C LEU A 99 13.08 -14.47 2.01
N ALA A 100 12.93 -14.09 3.28
CA ALA A 100 11.94 -13.11 3.69
C ALA A 100 12.21 -11.74 3.06
N ARG A 101 13.48 -11.30 3.03
CA ARG A 101 13.89 -10.05 2.39
C ARG A 101 13.60 -10.06 0.89
N LEU A 102 14.02 -11.11 0.17
CA LEU A 102 13.78 -11.22 -1.27
C LEU A 102 12.28 -11.22 -1.60
N LYS A 103 11.46 -11.90 -0.80
CA LYS A 103 9.99 -11.90 -0.97
C LYS A 103 9.37 -10.53 -0.72
N ARG A 104 9.85 -9.77 0.26
CA ARG A 104 9.42 -8.37 0.47
C ARG A 104 9.73 -7.52 -0.76
N LEU A 105 10.95 -7.62 -1.28
CA LEU A 105 11.34 -6.91 -2.51
C LEU A 105 10.47 -7.31 -3.71
N GLN A 106 10.15 -8.60 -3.85
CA GLN A 106 9.25 -9.08 -4.90
C GLN A 106 7.85 -8.49 -4.79
N ILE A 107 7.32 -8.33 -3.56
CA ILE A 107 6.04 -7.65 -3.33
C ILE A 107 6.14 -6.20 -3.79
N LEU A 108 7.18 -5.46 -3.39
CA LEU A 108 7.38 -4.07 -3.81
C LEU A 108 7.47 -3.91 -5.34
N ILE A 109 8.06 -4.88 -6.04
CA ILE A 109 8.10 -4.92 -7.50
C ILE A 109 6.71 -5.17 -8.09
N ALA A 110 5.96 -6.14 -7.53
CA ALA A 110 4.59 -6.46 -7.97
C ALA A 110 3.61 -5.31 -7.68
N ASP A 111 3.87 -4.53 -6.63
CA ASP A 111 3.11 -3.35 -6.21
C ASP A 111 3.19 -2.19 -7.21
N THR A 112 3.98 -2.29 -8.28
CA THR A 112 3.89 -1.36 -9.41
C THR A 112 2.50 -1.34 -10.05
N LYS A 113 1.76 -2.46 -10.06
CA LYS A 113 0.35 -2.50 -10.49
C LYS A 113 -0.60 -1.90 -9.47
N HIS A 114 -0.35 -2.09 -8.18
CA HIS A 114 -1.16 -1.50 -7.11
C HIS A 114 -0.94 0.01 -7.02
N SER A 115 0.30 0.48 -7.09
CA SER A 115 0.67 1.90 -7.20
C SER A 115 0.02 2.55 -8.42
N LYS A 116 0.02 1.87 -9.59
CA LYS A 116 -0.72 2.36 -10.77
C LYS A 116 -2.23 2.43 -10.53
N ASN A 117 -2.83 1.44 -9.86
CA ASN A 117 -4.25 1.45 -9.52
C ASN A 117 -4.62 2.50 -8.47
N ILE A 118 -3.74 2.76 -7.48
CA ILE A 118 -3.94 3.82 -6.47
C ILE A 118 -3.86 5.18 -7.14
N VAL A 119 -2.85 5.42 -7.98
CA VAL A 119 -2.71 6.67 -8.74
C VAL A 119 -3.91 6.89 -9.66
N ASP A 120 -4.37 5.85 -10.36
CA ASP A 120 -5.58 5.89 -11.18
C ASP A 120 -6.85 6.17 -10.36
N PHE A 121 -6.98 5.58 -9.16
CA PHE A 121 -8.15 5.79 -8.31
C PHE A 121 -8.21 7.19 -7.69
N GLU A 122 -7.08 7.72 -7.19
CA GLU A 122 -7.05 9.08 -6.66
C GLU A 122 -7.33 10.11 -7.76
N GLN A 123 -6.82 9.91 -8.98
CA GLN A 123 -7.16 10.75 -10.13
C GLN A 123 -8.65 10.71 -10.47
N LYS A 124 -9.26 9.51 -10.50
CA LYS A 124 -10.70 9.33 -10.73
C LYS A 124 -11.55 10.00 -9.65
N LYS A 125 -11.15 9.86 -8.39
CA LYS A 125 -11.81 10.50 -7.25
C LYS A 125 -11.76 12.02 -7.36
N GLU A 126 -10.59 12.60 -7.64
CA GLU A 126 -10.47 14.06 -7.80
C GLU A 126 -11.24 14.58 -9.02
N ALA A 127 -11.25 13.83 -10.13
CA ALA A 127 -12.10 14.17 -11.28
C ALA A 127 -13.60 14.08 -10.95
N ALA A 128 -14.04 13.06 -10.20
CA ALA A 128 -15.42 12.90 -9.78
C ALA A 128 -15.90 14.08 -8.91
N LYS A 129 -15.08 14.55 -7.97
CA LYS A 129 -15.39 15.74 -7.14
C LYS A 129 -15.58 17.02 -7.95
N GLN A 130 -14.90 17.15 -9.08
CA GLN A 130 -15.00 18.32 -9.96
C GLN A 130 -16.26 18.30 -10.84
N THR A 131 -17.03 17.21 -10.85
CA THR A 131 -18.26 17.13 -11.63
C THR A 131 -19.30 18.11 -11.09
N PRO A 132 -19.80 19.08 -11.89
CA PRO A 132 -20.70 20.10 -11.37
C PRO A 132 -21.99 19.51 -10.79
N ILE A 133 -22.29 19.78 -9.51
CA ILE A 133 -23.52 19.29 -8.87
C ILE A 133 -24.77 19.73 -9.65
N LEU A 134 -24.73 20.94 -10.20
CA LEU A 134 -25.80 21.50 -11.04
C LEU A 134 -26.13 20.65 -12.28
N SER A 135 -25.19 19.84 -12.78
CA SER A 135 -25.43 18.95 -13.92
C SER A 135 -25.89 17.54 -13.53
N LEU A 136 -25.89 17.20 -12.23
CA LEU A 136 -26.21 15.85 -11.76
C LEU A 136 -27.71 15.61 -11.57
N TYR A 137 -28.51 16.66 -11.48
CA TYR A 137 -29.93 16.56 -11.18
C TYR A 137 -30.73 17.76 -11.73
N SER A 138 -31.98 17.53 -12.10
CA SER A 138 -32.90 18.59 -12.52
C SER A 138 -33.57 19.25 -11.30
N PHE A 139 -32.91 20.27 -10.76
CA PHE A 139 -33.38 20.99 -9.57
C PHE A 139 -34.68 21.78 -9.79
N GLN A 140 -35.59 21.70 -8.83
CA GLN A 140 -36.81 22.51 -8.79
C GLN A 140 -36.57 23.84 -8.05
N LYS A 141 -37.27 24.90 -8.49
CA LYS A 141 -37.14 26.28 -7.95
C LYS A 141 -35.69 26.78 -7.90
N LEU A 142 -34.85 26.35 -8.85
CA LEU A 142 -33.44 26.74 -8.92
C LEU A 142 -33.32 28.26 -9.13
N ARG A 143 -32.61 28.93 -8.22
CA ARG A 143 -32.36 30.37 -8.26
C ARG A 143 -30.90 30.66 -7.95
N LYS A 144 -30.29 31.53 -8.76
CA LYS A 144 -28.94 32.05 -8.51
C LYS A 144 -28.99 33.21 -7.52
N LEU A 145 -28.14 33.17 -6.49
CA LEU A 145 -28.00 34.21 -5.48
C LEU A 145 -26.53 34.56 -5.30
N GLY A 146 -26.07 35.60 -6.00
CA GLY A 146 -24.65 35.93 -6.08
C GLY A 146 -23.87 34.80 -6.77
N SER A 147 -22.89 34.24 -6.05
CA SER A 147 -22.04 33.14 -6.54
C SER A 147 -22.61 31.74 -6.28
N ARG A 148 -23.64 31.62 -5.43
CA ARG A 148 -24.26 30.34 -5.04
C ARG A 148 -25.61 30.12 -5.73
N TYR A 149 -26.09 28.88 -5.70
CA TYR A 149 -27.43 28.51 -6.16
C TYR A 149 -28.27 28.01 -4.99
N THR A 150 -29.58 28.22 -5.07
CA THR A 150 -30.57 27.75 -4.10
C THR A 150 -31.66 26.96 -4.83
N ALA A 151 -32.15 25.87 -4.24
CA ALA A 151 -33.18 24.99 -4.83
C ALA A 151 -33.97 24.25 -3.74
N LEU A 152 -35.02 23.53 -4.13
CA LEU A 152 -35.62 22.50 -3.28
C LEU A 152 -34.64 21.32 -3.13
N CYS A 153 -34.58 20.74 -1.94
CA CYS A 153 -33.72 19.63 -1.62
C CYS A 153 -34.17 18.35 -2.33
N PRO A 154 -33.26 17.63 -3.02
CA PRO A 154 -33.60 16.34 -3.62
C PRO A 154 -33.66 15.19 -2.60
N PHE A 155 -33.22 15.41 -1.36
CA PHE A 155 -33.08 14.35 -0.34
C PHE A 155 -34.23 14.31 0.67
N HIS A 156 -35.08 15.35 0.72
CA HIS A 156 -36.26 15.38 1.58
C HIS A 156 -37.32 16.28 0.97
N ASN A 157 -38.59 16.03 1.30
CA ASN A 157 -39.71 16.80 0.77
C ASN A 157 -39.85 18.14 1.52
N GLU A 158 -39.84 19.25 0.78
CA GLU A 158 -39.99 20.61 1.33
C GLU A 158 -40.67 21.55 0.32
N ASP A 159 -41.35 22.59 0.82
CA ASP A 159 -41.99 23.61 -0.03
C ASP A 159 -41.13 24.87 -0.22
N THR A 160 -40.23 25.12 0.72
CA THR A 160 -39.29 26.25 0.74
C THR A 160 -37.88 25.79 0.38
N ALA A 161 -37.18 26.51 -0.47
CA ALA A 161 -35.82 26.15 -0.90
C ALA A 161 -34.83 26.21 0.28
N SER A 162 -34.35 25.05 0.75
CA SER A 162 -33.29 24.97 1.77
C SER A 162 -31.97 24.40 1.25
N PHE A 163 -31.93 23.95 -0.01
CA PHE A 163 -30.74 23.39 -0.64
C PHE A 163 -29.86 24.48 -1.24
N VAL A 164 -28.59 24.52 -0.88
CA VAL A 164 -27.61 25.50 -1.36
C VAL A 164 -26.43 24.81 -2.01
N ILE A 165 -26.06 25.25 -3.22
CA ILE A 165 -24.86 24.81 -3.95
C ILE A 165 -23.88 25.97 -3.98
N TYR A 166 -22.66 25.73 -3.50
CA TYR A 166 -21.61 26.73 -3.35
C TYR A 166 -20.65 26.77 -4.55
N PRO A 167 -19.86 27.85 -4.72
CA PRO A 167 -18.93 27.98 -5.84
C PRO A 167 -17.80 26.94 -5.90
N ASP A 168 -17.46 26.34 -4.75
CA ASP A 168 -16.45 25.29 -4.61
C ASP A 168 -16.98 23.88 -4.97
N ASN A 169 -18.17 23.82 -5.58
CA ASN A 169 -18.87 22.60 -5.94
C ASN A 169 -19.23 21.71 -4.73
N SER A 170 -19.41 22.33 -3.55
CA SER A 170 -20.03 21.70 -2.39
C SER A 170 -21.51 22.05 -2.27
N PHE A 171 -22.25 21.28 -1.47
CA PHE A 171 -23.64 21.57 -1.15
C PHE A 171 -23.92 21.46 0.35
N HIS A 172 -24.97 22.15 0.78
CA HIS A 172 -25.56 22.00 2.11
C HIS A 172 -27.07 22.23 2.04
N CYS A 173 -27.84 21.36 2.69
CA CYS A 173 -29.27 21.52 2.90
C CYS A 173 -29.55 21.95 4.34
N PHE A 174 -30.16 23.12 4.51
CA PHE A 174 -30.50 23.62 5.85
C PHE A 174 -31.74 22.94 6.46
N GLY A 175 -32.55 22.23 5.67
CA GLY A 175 -33.71 21.47 6.15
C GLY A 175 -33.35 20.10 6.73
N CYS A 176 -32.64 19.27 5.97
CA CYS A 176 -32.28 17.90 6.38
C CYS A 176 -30.80 17.71 6.79
N GLN A 177 -30.00 18.77 6.78
CA GLN A 177 -28.56 18.75 7.14
C GLN A 177 -27.66 17.91 6.21
N ALA A 178 -28.18 17.42 5.09
CA ALA A 178 -27.36 16.77 4.07
C ALA A 178 -26.33 17.76 3.50
N HIS A 179 -25.08 17.32 3.38
CA HIS A 179 -23.97 18.13 2.90
C HIS A 179 -22.89 17.26 2.26
N GLY A 180 -22.01 17.87 1.49
CA GLY A 180 -20.86 17.20 0.89
C GLY A 180 -20.49 17.76 -0.48
N ASP A 181 -19.75 16.95 -1.25
CA ASP A 181 -19.35 17.25 -2.62
C ASP A 181 -20.18 16.48 -3.67
N ALA A 182 -19.77 16.52 -4.93
CA ALA A 182 -20.44 15.79 -6.01
C ALA A 182 -20.54 14.27 -5.77
N ILE A 183 -19.56 13.65 -5.09
CA ILE A 183 -19.58 12.22 -4.77
C ILE A 183 -20.64 11.96 -3.70
N ASP A 184 -20.64 12.75 -2.63
CA ASP A 184 -21.65 12.63 -1.57
C ASP A 184 -23.07 12.87 -2.08
N PHE A 185 -23.24 13.81 -3.02
CA PHE A 185 -24.52 14.06 -3.67
C PHE A 185 -25.05 12.80 -4.37
N VAL A 186 -24.21 12.13 -5.18
CA VAL A 186 -24.60 10.89 -5.89
C VAL A 186 -24.84 9.74 -4.92
N LYS A 187 -24.01 9.60 -3.88
CA LYS A 187 -24.22 8.59 -2.83
C LYS A 187 -25.59 8.71 -2.20
N LEU A 188 -25.98 9.93 -1.80
CA LEU A 188 -27.29 10.19 -1.20
C LEU A 188 -28.44 10.01 -2.20
N LEU A 189 -28.26 10.47 -3.45
CA LEU A 189 -29.30 10.43 -4.47
C LEU A 189 -29.61 9.00 -4.95
N LYS A 190 -28.56 8.18 -5.14
CA LYS A 190 -28.67 6.83 -5.72
C LYS A 190 -28.51 5.70 -4.69
N ASN A 191 -28.28 6.03 -3.42
CA ASN A 191 -27.95 5.08 -2.36
C ASN A 191 -26.74 4.19 -2.73
N TYR A 192 -25.70 4.82 -3.29
CA TYR A 192 -24.47 4.16 -3.72
C TYR A 192 -23.41 4.15 -2.61
N ASP A 193 -22.53 3.15 -2.65
CA ASP A 193 -21.28 3.20 -1.93
C ASP A 193 -20.30 4.22 -2.57
N PHE A 194 -19.19 4.51 -1.88
CA PHE A 194 -18.22 5.49 -2.37
C PHE A 194 -17.60 5.12 -3.73
N LYS A 195 -17.27 3.84 -3.95
CA LYS A 195 -16.64 3.38 -5.21
C LYS A 195 -17.62 3.39 -6.36
N GLU A 196 -18.87 2.99 -6.11
CA GLU A 196 -19.98 3.04 -7.05
C GLU A 196 -20.28 4.48 -7.49
N ALA A 197 -20.29 5.43 -6.55
CA ALA A 197 -20.48 6.85 -6.84
C ALA A 197 -19.34 7.44 -7.68
N VAL A 198 -18.08 7.18 -7.32
CA VAL A 198 -16.90 7.59 -8.13
C VAL A 198 -16.98 6.98 -9.52
N GLY A 199 -17.32 5.69 -9.63
CA GLY A 199 -17.50 5.02 -10.92
C GLY A 199 -18.60 5.67 -11.77
N SER A 200 -19.78 5.90 -11.20
CA SER A 200 -20.91 6.53 -11.91
C SER A 200 -20.58 7.91 -12.46
N LEU A 201 -19.76 8.70 -11.75
CA LEU A 201 -19.34 10.03 -12.17
C LEU A 201 -18.27 9.98 -13.27
N CYS A 202 -17.35 9.00 -13.23
CA CYS A 202 -16.28 8.87 -14.23
C CYS A 202 -16.71 8.21 -15.55
N PHE A 203 -17.74 7.37 -15.56
CA PHE A 203 -18.16 6.60 -16.75
C PHE A 203 -19.31 7.24 -17.56
N GLY A 204 -19.62 8.51 -17.35
CA GLY A 204 -20.54 9.27 -18.22
C GLY A 204 -22.01 8.81 -18.18
N GLY A 205 -22.42 8.10 -17.14
CA GLY A 205 -23.79 7.60 -16.98
C GLY A 205 -24.68 8.57 -16.19
N VAL A 206 -25.05 9.69 -16.81
CA VAL A 206 -26.20 10.48 -16.37
C VAL A 206 -27.36 10.07 -17.28
N ALA A 207 -28.21 9.18 -16.77
CA ALA A 207 -29.52 8.87 -17.35
C ALA A 207 -30.57 9.68 -16.60
#